data_AF-A0A959Q5Y9-F1
#
_entry.id   AF-A0A959Q5Y9-F1
#
_cell.length_a   1.000
_cell.length_b   1.000
_cell.length_c   1.000
_cell.angle_alpha   90.00
_cell.angle_beta   90.00
_cell.angle_gamma   90.00
#
_symmetry.space_group_name_H-M   'P 1'
#
loop_
_entity.id
_entity.type
_entity.pdbx_description
1 polymer ?
#
loop_
_entity_poly.entity_id
_entity_poly.type
_entity_poly.pdbx_seq_one_letter_code
_entity_poly.pdbx_strand_id
1 'polypeptide(L)'
;CDRYGVKLYLDATRLVENSFFIQQSEEGYRDKPIAGILKEFCSYSDGAWMSGKKDHLVNIGGWVAVRDQQLFEELRNRVVIYEGLHTYGGLAGRDMEAMAIGIRESVQDDHIRSRIGQVLYLGQLLIDWDIPIVRPVGGHAIFLDAKRFYPHLPQDQFPAQMLAAQLYLDSGIRSMERGVVSAGRDPKTGEHRYPKLELTRLTIPRRVYTEAHMDVVAESVREVYEQRNTTKGLKMVYEPTYLRFFQARFEPL
;
A
#
# COMPACT_ATOMS: atom_id res chain seq x y z
N CYS A 1 11.39 -13.61 20.27
CA CYS A 1 12.67 -13.01 19.84
C CYS A 1 13.68 -12.97 20.99
N ASP A 2 13.33 -12.35 22.10
CA ASP A 2 14.21 -12.14 23.28
C ASP A 2 14.86 -13.42 23.81
N ARG A 3 14.07 -14.49 24.02
CA ARG A 3 14.57 -15.80 24.46
C ARG A 3 15.74 -16.34 23.61
N TYR A 4 15.78 -15.98 22.33
CA TYR A 4 16.75 -16.47 21.35
C TYR A 4 17.75 -15.41 20.89
N GLY A 5 17.70 -14.19 21.46
CA GLY A 5 18.57 -13.08 21.05
C GLY A 5 18.36 -12.61 19.61
N VAL A 6 17.20 -12.91 19.01
CA VAL A 6 16.88 -12.48 17.63
C VAL A 6 16.36 -11.04 17.65
N LYS A 7 16.91 -10.17 16.79
CA LYS A 7 16.48 -8.77 16.68
C LYS A 7 15.19 -8.62 15.87
N LEU A 8 14.31 -7.74 16.31
CA LEU A 8 13.04 -7.43 15.65
C LEU A 8 13.00 -5.97 15.19
N TYR A 9 12.90 -5.77 13.87
CA TYR A 9 12.77 -4.45 13.25
C TYR A 9 11.41 -4.30 12.57
N LEU A 10 10.79 -3.13 12.75
CA LEU A 10 9.52 -2.81 12.13
C LEU A 10 9.71 -2.11 10.78
N ASP A 11 8.94 -2.55 9.79
CA ASP A 11 8.54 -1.64 8.72
C ASP A 11 7.34 -0.82 9.24
N ALA A 12 7.62 0.41 9.69
CA ALA A 12 6.63 1.27 10.32
C ALA A 12 5.76 2.04 9.32
N THR A 13 5.88 1.77 8.02
CA THR A 13 5.26 2.52 6.90
C THR A 13 3.78 2.86 7.10
N ARG A 14 2.99 1.94 7.68
CA ARG A 14 1.56 2.14 7.96
C ARG A 14 1.17 1.75 9.40
N LEU A 15 2.05 2.04 10.36
CA LEU A 15 1.86 1.60 11.75
C LEU A 15 0.72 2.34 12.48
N VAL A 16 0.35 3.54 12.03
CA VAL A 16 -0.79 4.29 12.58
C VAL A 16 -2.10 3.66 12.14
N GLU A 17 -2.21 3.25 10.87
CA GLU A 17 -3.35 2.45 10.41
C GLU A 17 -3.46 1.12 11.17
N ASN A 18 -2.32 0.45 11.42
CA ASN A 18 -2.30 -0.78 12.21
C ASN A 18 -2.79 -0.54 13.66
N SER A 19 -2.36 0.56 14.27
CA SER A 19 -2.78 0.97 15.61
C SER A 19 -4.28 1.23 15.69
N PHE A 20 -4.89 1.75 14.62
CA PHE A 20 -6.35 1.87 14.54
C PHE A 20 -7.03 0.51 14.55
N PHE A 21 -6.58 -0.47 13.75
CA PHE A 21 -7.20 -1.80 13.77
C PHE A 21 -7.09 -2.49 15.14
N ILE A 22 -5.98 -2.30 15.85
CA ILE A 22 -5.83 -2.72 17.26
C ILE A 22 -6.88 -2.02 18.13
N GLN A 23 -6.98 -0.69 18.07
CA GLN A 23 -7.99 0.08 18.81
C GLN A 23 -9.42 -0.44 18.56
N GLN A 24 -9.72 -0.81 17.30
CA GLN A 24 -11.06 -1.22 16.91
C GLN A 24 -11.40 -2.67 17.26
N SER A 25 -10.41 -3.57 17.27
CA SER A 25 -10.65 -5.02 17.21
C SER A 25 -10.03 -5.80 18.36
N GLU A 26 -9.07 -5.23 19.10
CA GLU A 26 -8.38 -5.91 20.20
C GLU A 26 -9.01 -5.52 21.54
N GLU A 27 -9.37 -6.54 22.34
CA GLU A 27 -9.98 -6.35 23.65
C GLU A 27 -9.06 -5.53 24.57
N GLY A 28 -9.62 -4.55 25.27
CA GLY A 28 -8.86 -3.67 26.18
C GLY A 28 -8.18 -2.46 25.52
N TYR A 29 -8.27 -2.29 24.19
CA TYR A 29 -7.68 -1.15 23.48
C TYR A 29 -8.69 -0.08 23.03
N ARG A 30 -10.00 -0.33 23.18
CA ARG A 30 -11.09 0.52 22.65
C ARG A 30 -10.99 1.99 23.05
N ASP A 31 -10.65 2.26 24.31
CA ASP A 31 -10.58 3.60 24.88
C ASP A 31 -9.14 4.17 24.92
N LYS A 32 -8.14 3.43 24.42
CA LYS A 32 -6.75 3.91 24.36
C LYS A 32 -6.57 4.81 23.13
N PRO A 33 -5.92 5.99 23.27
CA PRO A 33 -5.64 6.84 22.12
C PRO A 33 -4.64 6.18 21.18
N ILE A 34 -4.76 6.44 19.88
CA ILE A 34 -3.93 5.82 18.82
C ILE A 34 -2.43 6.03 19.08
N ALA A 35 -2.05 7.22 19.52
CA ALA A 35 -0.66 7.53 19.90
C ALA A 35 -0.14 6.61 21.03
N GLY A 36 -1.00 6.25 21.99
CA GLY A 36 -0.66 5.34 23.08
C GLY A 36 -0.41 3.93 22.58
N ILE A 37 -1.31 3.42 21.73
CA ILE A 37 -1.21 2.10 21.09
C ILE A 37 0.05 2.01 20.23
N LEU A 38 0.29 3.01 19.40
CA LEU A 38 1.49 3.09 18.55
C LEU A 38 2.78 3.03 19.39
N LYS A 39 2.85 3.81 20.47
CA LYS A 39 4.01 3.84 21.36
C LYS A 39 4.23 2.49 22.03
N GLU A 40 3.16 1.85 22.49
CA GLU A 40 3.18 0.50 23.06
C GLU A 40 3.66 -0.51 22.01
N PHE A 41 3.13 -0.50 20.79
CA PHE A 41 3.54 -1.39 19.71
C PHE A 41 5.04 -1.26 19.38
N CYS A 42 5.54 -0.03 19.27
CA CYS A 42 6.96 0.25 19.04
C CYS A 42 7.85 -0.23 20.20
N SER A 43 7.32 -0.38 21.42
CA SER A 43 8.09 -0.86 22.58
C SER A 43 8.56 -2.31 22.43
N TYR A 44 7.87 -3.11 21.61
CA TYR A 44 8.19 -4.52 21.35
C TYR A 44 9.28 -4.74 20.29
N SER A 45 9.90 -3.68 19.77
CA SER A 45 10.87 -3.74 18.66
C SER A 45 12.23 -3.15 19.05
N ASP A 46 13.29 -3.64 18.42
CA ASP A 46 14.67 -3.13 18.54
C ASP A 46 14.91 -1.88 17.68
N GLY A 47 14.04 -1.63 16.70
CA GLY A 47 14.11 -0.49 15.81
C GLY A 47 13.04 -0.52 14.73
N ALA A 48 13.03 0.51 13.88
CA ALA A 48 12.10 0.63 12.78
C ALA A 48 12.71 1.44 11.64
N TRP A 49 12.27 1.14 10.41
CA TRP A 49 12.38 2.06 9.29
C TRP A 49 10.99 2.50 8.85
N MET A 50 10.90 3.75 8.44
CA MET A 50 9.64 4.40 8.13
C MET A 50 9.78 5.21 6.87
N SER A 51 8.82 5.06 5.97
CA SER A 51 8.63 6.04 4.92
C SER A 51 7.48 6.97 5.29
N GLY A 52 7.85 8.21 5.64
CA GLY A 52 6.94 9.28 6.01
C GLY A 52 5.90 9.60 4.93
N LYS A 53 6.17 9.24 3.68
CA LYS A 53 5.27 9.36 2.51
C LYS A 53 3.91 8.67 2.67
N LYS A 54 3.71 7.91 3.75
CA LYS A 54 2.48 7.16 4.04
C LYS A 54 1.79 7.75 5.27
N ASP A 55 1.98 7.18 6.45
CA ASP A 55 1.23 7.63 7.63
C ASP A 55 1.63 9.02 8.12
N HIS A 56 2.85 9.50 7.87
CA HIS A 56 3.25 10.84 8.31
C HIS A 56 2.79 11.97 7.38
N LEU A 57 1.86 11.70 6.46
CA LEU A 57 1.12 12.74 5.71
C LEU A 57 2.00 13.71 4.88
N VAL A 58 3.20 13.29 4.51
CA VAL A 58 4.15 14.10 3.72
C VAL A 58 4.35 13.57 2.30
N ASN A 59 4.84 14.41 1.39
CA ASN A 59 5.09 14.04 -0.01
C ASN A 59 6.43 13.32 -0.21
N ILE A 60 7.41 13.59 0.66
CA ILE A 60 8.75 12.98 0.67
C ILE A 60 9.19 12.78 2.13
N GLY A 61 10.22 11.96 2.36
CA GLY A 61 10.76 11.74 3.70
C GLY A 61 10.65 10.30 4.19
N GLY A 62 11.59 9.97 5.06
CA GLY A 62 11.68 8.71 5.78
C GLY A 62 12.71 8.84 6.90
N TRP A 63 12.72 7.86 7.79
CA TRP A 63 13.66 7.81 8.90
C TRP A 63 13.95 6.36 9.29
N VAL A 64 15.07 6.18 9.97
CA VAL A 64 15.44 4.94 10.66
C VAL A 64 15.65 5.26 12.13
N ALA A 65 15.12 4.43 13.01
CA ALA A 65 15.29 4.51 14.45
C ALA A 65 15.75 3.16 14.98
N VAL A 66 16.78 3.14 15.82
CA VAL A 66 17.32 1.92 16.43
C VAL A 66 17.59 2.17 17.91
N ARG A 67 17.47 1.13 18.73
CA ARG A 67 17.83 1.20 20.17
C ARG A 67 19.30 0.90 20.43
N ASP A 68 19.94 0.15 19.53
CA ASP A 68 21.33 -0.26 19.65
C ASP A 68 22.29 0.86 19.24
N GLN A 69 23.15 1.27 20.17
CA GLN A 69 24.07 2.39 19.96
C GLN A 69 25.16 2.05 18.92
N GLN A 70 25.65 0.82 18.87
CA GLN A 70 26.68 0.44 17.91
C GLN A 70 26.13 0.44 16.48
N LEU A 71 24.94 -0.11 16.28
CA LEU A 71 24.23 -0.07 15.01
C LEU A 71 23.90 1.37 14.60
N PHE A 72 23.53 2.24 15.54
CA PHE A 72 23.33 3.66 15.25
C PHE A 72 24.61 4.28 14.65
N GLU A 73 25.78 4.02 15.21
CA GLU A 73 27.06 4.51 14.70
C GLU A 73 27.37 3.99 13.28
N GLU A 74 27.12 2.71 13.03
CA GLU A 74 27.30 2.11 11.71
C GLU A 74 26.35 2.72 10.66
N LEU A 75 25.08 2.93 11.01
CA LEU A 75 24.09 3.57 10.15
C LEU A 75 24.44 5.04 9.90
N ARG A 76 24.94 5.75 10.92
CA ARG A 76 25.43 7.14 10.81
C ARG A 76 26.57 7.29 9.82
N ASN A 77 27.44 6.29 9.72
CA ASN A 77 28.51 6.27 8.72
C ASN A 77 27.97 5.97 7.31
N ARG A 78 27.01 5.04 7.19
CA ARG A 78 26.42 4.66 5.90
C ARG A 78 25.55 5.76 5.29
N VAL A 79 24.76 6.48 6.10
CA VAL A 79 23.84 7.51 5.60
C VAL A 79 24.57 8.61 4.83
N VAL A 80 25.81 8.95 5.23
CA VAL A 80 26.65 9.95 4.55
C VAL A 80 26.98 9.54 3.11
N ILE A 81 27.10 8.24 2.83
CA ILE A 81 27.46 7.72 1.51
C ILE A 81 26.28 7.79 0.53
N TYR A 82 25.06 7.52 1.02
CA TYR A 82 23.89 7.28 0.16
C TYR A 82 22.85 8.40 0.16
N GLU A 83 22.69 9.12 1.28
CA GLU A 83 21.57 10.05 1.48
C GLU A 83 22.05 11.47 1.82
N GLY A 84 23.00 11.60 2.75
CA GLY A 84 23.51 12.87 3.26
C GLY A 84 23.96 12.78 4.73
N LEU A 85 24.27 13.92 5.36
CA LEU A 85 24.66 13.93 6.78
C LEU A 85 23.52 13.42 7.67
N HIS A 86 23.85 12.74 8.76
CA HIS A 86 22.89 12.16 9.71
C HIS A 86 21.90 13.15 10.35
N THR A 87 22.16 14.46 10.25
CA THR A 87 21.26 15.52 10.74
C THR A 87 20.18 15.92 9.72
N TYR A 88 20.25 15.47 8.47
CA TYR A 88 19.23 15.76 7.45
C TYR A 88 18.90 14.58 6.52
N GLY A 89 19.81 13.63 6.32
CA GLY A 89 19.56 12.35 5.63
C GLY A 89 18.93 12.51 4.24
N GLY A 90 19.42 13.46 3.43
CA GLY A 90 18.88 13.73 2.09
C GLY A 90 17.60 14.57 2.05
N LEU A 91 17.10 15.08 3.19
CA LEU A 91 15.91 15.90 3.27
C LEU A 91 16.24 17.39 3.44
N ALA A 92 15.45 18.26 2.82
CA ALA A 92 15.51 19.68 3.16
C ALA A 92 14.94 19.89 4.57
N GLY A 93 15.41 20.92 5.28
CA GLY A 93 14.93 21.21 6.64
C GLY A 93 13.40 21.35 6.74
N ARG A 94 12.77 21.95 5.72
CA ARG A 94 11.30 22.07 5.63
C ARG A 94 10.58 20.72 5.52
N ASP A 95 11.19 19.72 4.88
CA ASP A 95 10.59 18.40 4.73
C ASP A 95 10.67 17.61 6.05
N MET A 96 11.74 17.81 6.82
CA MET A 96 11.83 17.29 8.19
C MET A 96 10.79 17.92 9.11
N GLU A 97 10.58 19.24 9.02
CA GLU A 97 9.54 19.93 9.81
C GLU A 97 8.13 19.46 9.43
N ALA A 98 7.84 19.37 8.13
CA ALA A 98 6.56 18.84 7.64
C ALA A 98 6.32 17.40 8.15
N MET A 99 7.35 16.57 8.19
CA MET A 99 7.26 15.20 8.71
C MET A 99 7.04 15.18 10.23
N ALA A 100 7.70 16.05 11.00
CA ALA A 100 7.49 16.17 12.44
C ALA A 100 6.05 16.61 12.77
N ILE A 101 5.50 17.55 12.00
CA ILE A 101 4.08 17.96 12.09
C ILE A 101 3.17 16.79 11.71
N GLY A 102 3.45 16.13 10.59
CA GLY A 102 2.66 15.02 10.07
C GLY A 102 2.62 13.80 10.99
N ILE A 103 3.68 13.52 11.75
CA ILE A 103 3.67 12.50 12.83
C ILE A 103 2.58 12.83 13.85
N ARG A 104 2.52 14.08 14.35
CA ARG A 104 1.54 14.51 15.36
C ARG A 104 0.11 14.48 14.81
N GLU A 105 -0.09 14.92 13.57
CA GLU A 105 -1.40 14.89 12.92
C GLU A 105 -1.89 13.46 12.67
N SER A 106 -0.99 12.57 12.25
CA SER A 106 -1.35 11.21 11.84
C SER A 106 -1.98 10.39 12.95
N VAL A 107 -1.51 10.57 14.18
CA VAL A 107 -1.95 9.81 15.35
C VAL A 107 -3.21 10.38 16.02
N GLN A 108 -3.83 11.41 15.45
CA GLN A 108 -5.10 11.92 15.94
C GLN A 108 -6.22 10.92 15.64
N ASP A 109 -6.96 10.50 16.67
CA ASP A 109 -7.99 9.47 16.58
C ASP A 109 -9.05 9.78 15.53
N ASP A 110 -9.53 11.03 15.44
CA ASP A 110 -10.53 11.44 14.45
C ASP A 110 -9.98 11.41 13.02
N HIS A 111 -8.70 11.80 12.84
CA HIS A 111 -8.05 11.75 11.54
C HIS A 111 -7.98 10.31 11.02
N ILE A 112 -7.46 9.39 11.83
CA ILE A 112 -7.27 8.00 11.38
C ILE A 112 -8.61 7.29 11.19
N ARG A 113 -9.61 7.61 12.02
CA ARG A 113 -10.98 7.10 11.89
C ARG A 113 -11.61 7.53 10.57
N SER A 114 -11.53 8.81 10.22
CA SER A 114 -12.03 9.32 8.94
C SER A 114 -11.28 8.68 7.76
N ARG A 115 -9.94 8.62 7.85
CA ARG A 115 -9.08 8.02 6.81
C ARG A 115 -9.44 6.58 6.50
N ILE A 116 -9.66 5.75 7.53
CA ILE A 116 -9.98 4.32 7.34
C ILE A 116 -11.45 4.17 6.99
N GLY A 117 -12.34 4.97 7.59
CA GLY A 117 -13.75 5.04 7.25
C GLY A 117 -13.99 5.25 5.74
N GLN A 118 -13.23 6.15 5.10
CA GLN A 118 -13.32 6.35 3.65
C GLN A 118 -12.92 5.10 2.83
N VAL A 119 -11.92 4.34 3.28
CA VAL A 119 -11.53 3.09 2.59
C VAL A 119 -12.60 2.01 2.81
N LEU A 120 -13.11 1.89 4.04
CA LEU A 120 -14.20 0.97 4.37
C LEU A 120 -15.48 1.30 3.60
N TYR A 121 -15.80 2.58 3.41
CA TYR A 121 -16.95 3.05 2.63
C TYR A 121 -16.89 2.53 1.18
N LEU A 122 -15.79 2.79 0.46
CA LEU A 122 -15.61 2.26 -0.89
C LEU A 122 -15.68 0.73 -0.90
N GLY A 123 -15.06 0.08 0.09
CA GLY A 123 -15.12 -1.37 0.23
C GLY A 123 -16.53 -1.89 0.41
N GLN A 124 -17.35 -1.23 1.22
CA GLN A 124 -18.73 -1.63 1.51
C GLN A 124 -19.61 -1.52 0.26
N LEU A 125 -19.52 -0.43 -0.50
CA LEU A 125 -20.24 -0.27 -1.78
C LEU A 125 -19.96 -1.45 -2.72
N LEU A 126 -18.69 -1.82 -2.87
CA LEU A 126 -18.28 -2.93 -3.74
C LEU A 126 -18.74 -4.29 -3.18
N ILE A 127 -18.76 -4.45 -1.86
CA ILE A 127 -19.27 -5.65 -1.20
C ILE A 127 -20.77 -5.82 -1.46
N ASP A 128 -21.54 -4.74 -1.34
CA ASP A 128 -22.99 -4.72 -1.51
C ASP A 128 -23.40 -4.99 -2.97
N TRP A 129 -22.52 -4.73 -3.93
CA TRP A 129 -22.71 -5.05 -5.35
C TRP A 129 -22.07 -6.38 -5.78
N ASP A 130 -21.68 -7.22 -4.82
CA ASP A 130 -21.07 -8.54 -5.05
C ASP A 130 -19.78 -8.50 -5.88
N ILE A 131 -19.08 -7.35 -5.91
CA ILE A 131 -17.81 -7.21 -6.61
C ILE A 131 -16.71 -7.93 -5.83
N PRO A 132 -15.90 -8.80 -6.48
CA PRO A 132 -14.91 -9.60 -5.78
C PRO A 132 -13.72 -8.74 -5.35
N ILE A 133 -13.58 -8.55 -4.04
CA ILE A 133 -12.46 -7.86 -3.41
C ILE A 133 -11.81 -8.73 -2.33
N VAL A 134 -10.57 -8.42 -1.96
CA VAL A 134 -9.92 -8.98 -0.77
C VAL A 134 -10.66 -8.50 0.48
N ARG A 135 -10.95 -9.42 1.40
CA ARG A 135 -11.62 -9.15 2.68
C ARG A 135 -10.79 -9.71 3.86
N PRO A 136 -10.82 -9.06 5.04
CA PRO A 136 -11.44 -7.75 5.31
C PRO A 136 -10.74 -6.61 4.57
N VAL A 137 -11.42 -5.47 4.44
CA VAL A 137 -10.86 -4.26 3.83
C VAL A 137 -9.73 -3.72 4.71
N GLY A 138 -8.58 -3.45 4.09
CA GLY A 138 -7.40 -2.94 4.80
C GLY A 138 -7.43 -1.42 5.01
N GLY A 139 -6.39 -0.89 5.65
CA GLY A 139 -6.35 0.54 6.03
C GLY A 139 -6.11 1.53 4.90
N HIS A 140 -5.62 1.10 3.72
CA HIS A 140 -5.12 2.04 2.70
C HIS A 140 -5.62 1.86 1.27
N ALA A 141 -6.27 0.75 0.98
CA ALA A 141 -6.64 0.40 -0.38
C ALA A 141 -7.74 -0.65 -0.42
N ILE A 142 -8.47 -0.65 -1.53
CA ILE A 142 -9.25 -1.80 -1.97
C ILE A 142 -8.41 -2.61 -2.95
N PHE A 143 -8.47 -3.93 -2.84
CA PHE A 143 -7.84 -4.84 -3.77
C PHE A 143 -8.93 -5.65 -4.47
N LEU A 144 -9.16 -5.33 -5.75
CA LEU A 144 -10.07 -6.08 -6.61
C LEU A 144 -9.41 -7.41 -6.98
N ASP A 145 -10.11 -8.53 -6.80
CA ASP A 145 -9.63 -9.87 -7.16
C ASP A 145 -9.87 -10.11 -8.65
N ALA A 146 -8.86 -9.84 -9.46
CA ALA A 146 -8.97 -9.88 -10.91
C ALA A 146 -9.18 -11.31 -11.47
N LYS A 147 -8.80 -12.35 -10.73
CA LYS A 147 -9.13 -13.76 -11.09
C LYS A 147 -10.62 -14.01 -11.00
N ARG A 148 -11.26 -13.53 -9.94
CA ARG A 148 -12.72 -13.63 -9.78
C ARG A 148 -13.46 -12.62 -10.65
N PHE A 149 -12.81 -11.51 -10.99
CA PHE A 149 -13.34 -10.50 -11.90
C PHE A 149 -13.39 -11.01 -13.35
N TYR A 150 -12.36 -11.72 -13.82
CA TYR A 150 -12.31 -12.32 -15.16
C TYR A 150 -11.94 -13.82 -15.09
N PRO A 151 -12.90 -14.69 -14.72
CA PRO A 151 -12.62 -16.13 -14.54
C PRO A 151 -12.21 -16.84 -15.83
N HIS A 152 -12.51 -16.26 -16.99
CA HIS A 152 -12.14 -16.77 -18.32
C HIS A 152 -10.73 -16.35 -18.79
N LEU A 153 -10.08 -15.40 -18.11
CA LEU A 153 -8.74 -14.94 -18.48
C LEU A 153 -7.67 -15.66 -17.63
N PRO A 154 -6.76 -16.43 -18.24
CA PRO A 154 -5.62 -16.98 -17.52
C PRO A 154 -4.65 -15.85 -17.10
N GLN A 155 -3.86 -16.08 -16.04
CA GLN A 155 -3.00 -15.03 -15.48
C GLN A 155 -1.95 -14.50 -16.46
N ASP A 156 -1.47 -15.31 -17.38
CA ASP A 156 -0.52 -14.91 -18.43
C ASP A 156 -1.13 -14.01 -19.51
N GLN A 157 -2.46 -13.77 -19.47
CA GLN A 157 -3.14 -12.71 -20.21
C GLN A 157 -3.40 -11.46 -19.35
N PHE A 158 -2.74 -11.36 -18.19
CA PHE A 158 -2.63 -10.18 -17.33
C PHE A 158 -3.98 -9.53 -16.93
N PRO A 159 -4.92 -10.28 -16.34
CA PRO A 159 -6.25 -9.77 -16.00
C PRO A 159 -6.23 -8.57 -15.04
N ALA A 160 -5.29 -8.52 -14.07
CA ALA A 160 -5.18 -7.36 -13.18
C ALA A 160 -4.67 -6.10 -13.91
N GLN A 161 -3.77 -6.27 -14.88
CA GLN A 161 -3.31 -5.17 -15.74
C GLN A 161 -4.43 -4.69 -16.66
N MET A 162 -5.23 -5.61 -17.19
CA MET A 162 -6.41 -5.30 -18.00
C MET A 162 -7.45 -4.52 -17.20
N LEU A 163 -7.78 -4.97 -15.99
CA LEU A 163 -8.69 -4.24 -15.09
C LEU A 163 -8.22 -2.81 -14.84
N ALA A 164 -6.92 -2.63 -14.58
CA ALA A 164 -6.36 -1.31 -14.35
C ALA A 164 -6.48 -0.39 -15.58
N ALA A 165 -6.31 -0.95 -16.78
CA ALA A 165 -6.50 -0.22 -18.03
C ALA A 165 -7.97 0.14 -18.28
N GLN A 166 -8.90 -0.80 -18.02
CA GLN A 166 -10.34 -0.57 -18.20
C GLN A 166 -10.88 0.52 -17.29
N LEU A 167 -10.50 0.54 -16.01
CA LEU A 167 -10.88 1.61 -15.09
C LEU A 167 -10.37 2.98 -15.56
N TYR A 168 -9.17 3.02 -16.14
CA TYR A 168 -8.65 4.26 -16.70
C TYR A 168 -9.40 4.70 -17.96
N LEU A 169 -9.77 3.76 -18.85
CA LEU A 169 -10.52 4.07 -20.07
C LEU A 169 -11.96 4.50 -19.79
N ASP A 170 -12.59 3.90 -18.79
CA ASP A 170 -13.97 4.18 -18.40
C ASP A 170 -14.11 5.57 -17.75
N SER A 171 -13.27 5.87 -16.76
CA SER A 171 -13.47 7.04 -15.88
C SER A 171 -12.21 7.85 -15.59
N GLY A 172 -11.08 7.54 -16.24
CA GLY A 172 -9.79 8.18 -15.96
C GLY A 172 -9.15 7.74 -14.62
N ILE A 173 -9.71 6.74 -13.95
CA ILE A 173 -9.21 6.25 -12.66
C ILE A 173 -7.99 5.39 -12.88
N ARG A 174 -6.84 5.88 -12.41
CA ARG A 174 -5.59 5.13 -12.43
C ARG A 174 -5.45 4.27 -11.16
N SER A 175 -5.49 2.96 -11.35
CA SER A 175 -5.18 1.96 -10.31
C SER A 175 -3.80 1.32 -10.53
N MET A 176 -3.41 0.38 -9.67
CA MET A 176 -2.12 -0.30 -9.77
C MET A 176 -2.30 -1.82 -9.87
N GLU A 177 -1.70 -2.42 -10.90
CA GLU A 177 -1.56 -3.88 -10.98
C GLU A 177 -0.72 -4.40 -9.81
N ARG A 178 -1.18 -5.49 -9.19
CA ARG A 178 -0.55 -6.19 -8.07
C ARG A 178 -0.72 -7.71 -8.24
N GLY A 179 -0.33 -8.22 -9.40
CA GLY A 179 -0.45 -9.61 -9.80
C GLY A 179 0.82 -10.12 -10.47
N VAL A 180 0.65 -10.95 -11.51
CA VAL A 180 1.74 -11.61 -12.23
C VAL A 180 2.75 -10.61 -12.82
N VAL A 181 2.35 -9.40 -13.26
CA VAL A 181 3.29 -8.43 -13.85
C VAL A 181 4.25 -7.95 -12.76
N SER A 182 3.70 -7.53 -11.62
CA SER A 182 4.46 -7.14 -10.42
C SER A 182 5.32 -8.27 -9.84
N ALA A 183 4.88 -9.53 -9.95
CA ALA A 183 5.62 -10.67 -9.41
C ALA A 183 6.93 -10.97 -10.16
N GLY A 184 7.06 -10.52 -11.40
CA GLY A 184 8.26 -10.71 -12.21
C GLY A 184 8.40 -12.13 -12.76
N ARG A 185 9.61 -12.44 -13.24
CA ARG A 185 10.01 -13.77 -13.69
C ARG A 185 10.88 -14.46 -12.67
N ASP A 186 10.89 -15.79 -12.70
CA ASP A 186 11.91 -16.55 -12.01
C ASP A 186 13.26 -16.37 -12.73
N PRO A 187 14.33 -15.96 -12.01
CA PRO A 187 15.63 -15.69 -12.64
C PRO A 187 16.35 -16.95 -13.15
N LYS A 188 15.93 -18.16 -12.72
CA LYS A 188 16.52 -19.42 -13.16
C LYS A 188 15.83 -19.98 -14.40
N THR A 189 14.50 -19.89 -14.47
CA THR A 189 13.73 -20.50 -15.57
C THR A 189 13.30 -19.49 -16.63
N GLY A 190 13.23 -18.20 -16.30
CA GLY A 190 12.63 -17.18 -17.16
C GLY A 190 11.10 -17.19 -17.19
N GLU A 191 10.45 -18.12 -16.49
CA GLU A 191 8.99 -18.24 -16.44
C GLU A 191 8.34 -17.15 -15.58
N HIS A 192 7.07 -16.86 -15.84
CA HIS A 192 6.29 -16.00 -14.95
C HIS A 192 6.20 -16.58 -13.53
N ARG A 193 6.33 -15.73 -12.53
CA ARG A 193 5.91 -16.06 -11.17
C ARG A 193 4.42 -15.83 -11.07
N TYR A 194 3.64 -16.88 -10.84
CA TYR A 194 2.19 -16.82 -10.72
C TYR A 194 1.78 -16.66 -9.24
N PRO A 195 1.59 -15.42 -8.74
CA PRO A 195 1.11 -15.24 -7.38
C PRO A 195 -0.32 -15.79 -7.27
N LYS A 196 -0.66 -16.33 -6.10
CA LYS A 196 -2.04 -16.73 -5.80
C LYS A 196 -2.99 -15.53 -5.94
N LEU A 197 -2.56 -14.38 -5.44
CA LEU A 197 -3.25 -13.09 -5.50
C LEU A 197 -2.96 -12.38 -6.82
N GLU A 198 -3.99 -12.20 -7.64
CA GLU A 198 -3.97 -11.45 -8.89
C GLU A 198 -4.87 -10.23 -8.71
N LEU A 199 -4.30 -9.09 -8.33
CA LEU A 199 -5.07 -7.99 -7.76
C LEU A 199 -4.90 -6.68 -8.53
N THR A 200 -5.95 -5.89 -8.58
CA THR A 200 -5.90 -4.48 -9.00
C THR A 200 -6.18 -3.60 -7.78
N ARG A 201 -5.20 -2.77 -7.40
CA ARG A 201 -5.22 -2.01 -6.16
C ARG A 201 -5.71 -0.58 -6.39
N LEU A 202 -6.86 -0.26 -5.80
CA LEU A 202 -7.39 1.10 -5.66
C LEU A 202 -6.77 1.72 -4.41
N THR A 203 -5.68 2.46 -4.58
CA THR A 203 -4.91 3.03 -3.46
C THR A 203 -5.40 4.43 -3.15
N ILE A 204 -5.78 4.70 -1.89
CA ILE A 204 -6.40 5.98 -1.52
C ILE A 204 -5.38 6.86 -0.78
N PRO A 205 -4.96 7.99 -1.36
CA PRO A 205 -4.15 9.00 -0.68
C PRO A 205 -4.92 9.64 0.48
N ARG A 206 -4.21 9.97 1.57
CA ARG A 206 -4.80 10.56 2.77
C ARG A 206 -5.16 12.02 2.51
N ARG A 207 -6.38 12.43 2.85
CA ARG A 207 -6.89 13.82 2.78
C ARG A 207 -6.91 14.44 1.36
N VAL A 208 -7.00 13.63 0.30
CA VAL A 208 -7.03 14.12 -1.08
C VAL A 208 -8.43 14.05 -1.69
N TYR A 209 -9.12 12.91 -1.49
CA TYR A 209 -10.40 12.64 -2.13
C TYR A 209 -11.55 12.72 -1.14
N THR A 210 -12.76 12.88 -1.66
CA THR A 210 -14.02 12.92 -0.92
C THR A 210 -14.80 11.61 -1.10
N GLU A 211 -15.88 11.42 -0.35
CA GLU A 211 -16.79 10.28 -0.55
C GLU A 211 -17.39 10.26 -1.96
N ALA A 212 -17.74 11.42 -2.53
CA ALA A 212 -18.22 11.50 -3.92
C ALA A 212 -17.18 10.97 -4.94
N HIS A 213 -15.87 11.14 -4.68
CA HIS A 213 -14.85 10.51 -5.51
C HIS A 213 -14.82 8.98 -5.31
N MET A 214 -15.13 8.48 -4.12
CA MET A 214 -15.27 7.05 -3.88
C MET A 214 -16.50 6.49 -4.61
N ASP A 215 -17.60 7.24 -4.69
CA ASP A 215 -18.79 6.85 -5.45
C ASP A 215 -18.44 6.68 -6.94
N VAL A 216 -17.78 7.67 -7.55
CA VAL A 216 -17.32 7.58 -8.95
C VAL A 216 -16.39 6.37 -9.16
N VAL A 217 -15.52 6.08 -8.20
CA VAL A 217 -14.66 4.89 -8.26
C VAL A 217 -15.47 3.61 -8.19
N ALA A 218 -16.44 3.53 -7.28
CA ALA A 218 -17.27 2.36 -7.14
C ALA A 218 -18.08 2.13 -8.44
N GLU A 219 -18.75 3.16 -8.94
CA GLU A 219 -19.58 3.10 -10.16
C GLU A 219 -18.75 2.66 -11.38
N SER A 220 -17.54 3.19 -11.56
CA SER A 220 -16.63 2.75 -12.61
C SER A 220 -16.23 1.28 -12.49
N VAL A 221 -15.95 0.81 -11.28
CA VAL A 221 -15.65 -0.62 -11.05
C VAL A 221 -16.86 -1.49 -11.39
N ARG A 222 -18.06 -1.03 -11.03
CA ARG A 222 -19.31 -1.74 -11.35
C ARG A 222 -19.54 -1.82 -12.86
N GLU A 223 -19.40 -0.71 -13.59
CA GLU A 223 -19.58 -0.68 -15.05
C GLU A 223 -18.60 -1.65 -15.74
N VAL A 224 -17.32 -1.61 -15.36
CA VAL A 224 -16.30 -2.56 -15.86
C VAL A 224 -16.65 -4.01 -15.47
N TYR A 225 -17.20 -4.23 -14.28
CA TYR A 225 -17.63 -5.55 -13.83
C TYR A 225 -18.81 -6.08 -14.66
N GLU A 226 -19.78 -5.25 -15.00
CA GLU A 226 -20.93 -5.63 -15.82
C GLU A 226 -20.50 -6.10 -17.24
N GLN A 227 -19.43 -5.51 -17.78
CA GLN A 227 -18.85 -5.85 -19.10
C GLN A 227 -17.80 -6.98 -19.08
N ARG A 228 -17.53 -7.59 -17.92
CA ARG A 228 -16.38 -8.50 -17.72
C ARG A 228 -16.33 -9.69 -18.69
N ASN A 229 -17.47 -10.25 -19.06
CA ASN A 229 -17.54 -11.52 -19.81
C ASN A 229 -17.01 -11.43 -21.25
N THR A 230 -17.01 -10.24 -21.86
CA THR A 230 -16.52 -10.00 -23.23
C THR A 230 -15.10 -9.43 -23.25
N THR A 231 -14.55 -9.10 -22.07
CA THR A 231 -13.23 -8.51 -21.94
C THR A 231 -12.17 -9.52 -22.33
N LYS A 232 -11.24 -9.10 -23.19
CA LYS A 232 -10.06 -9.86 -23.54
C LYS A 232 -8.86 -9.44 -22.70
N GLY A 233 -7.92 -10.35 -22.52
CA GLY A 233 -6.67 -10.05 -21.83
C GLY A 233 -5.69 -9.26 -22.69
N LEU A 234 -4.47 -9.17 -22.19
CA LEU A 234 -3.38 -8.41 -22.78
C LEU A 234 -2.23 -9.33 -23.21
N LYS A 235 -1.43 -8.85 -24.15
CA LYS A 235 -0.11 -9.39 -24.50
C LYS A 235 0.96 -8.35 -24.16
N MET A 236 2.02 -8.77 -23.47
CA MET A 236 3.18 -7.92 -23.22
C MET A 236 4.02 -7.79 -24.51
N VAL A 237 4.20 -6.56 -25.00
CA VAL A 237 4.94 -6.26 -26.24
C VAL A 237 6.31 -5.63 -25.98
N TYR A 238 6.54 -5.16 -24.76
CA TYR A 238 7.84 -4.71 -24.29
C TYR A 238 8.01 -5.09 -22.82
N GLU A 239 9.12 -5.74 -22.48
CA GLU A 239 9.47 -6.18 -21.14
C GLU A 239 10.87 -5.66 -20.74
N PRO A 240 10.99 -4.79 -19.71
CA PRO A 240 12.29 -4.37 -19.18
C PRO A 240 12.98 -5.50 -18.40
N THR A 241 14.32 -5.46 -18.34
CA THR A 241 15.13 -6.44 -17.58
C THR A 241 14.84 -6.42 -16.08
N TYR A 242 14.60 -5.24 -15.51
CA TYR A 242 14.37 -5.06 -14.08
C TYR A 242 13.06 -4.32 -13.84
N LEU A 243 12.36 -4.69 -12.76
CA LEU A 243 11.13 -4.02 -12.29
C LEU A 243 10.10 -3.80 -13.42
N ARG A 244 9.81 -4.87 -14.18
CA ARG A 244 9.00 -4.81 -15.40
C ARG A 244 7.66 -4.08 -15.25
N PHE A 245 7.03 -4.13 -14.09
CA PHE A 245 5.75 -3.48 -13.82
C PHE A 245 5.78 -1.95 -13.95
N PHE A 246 6.95 -1.30 -13.93
CA PHE A 246 7.04 0.15 -14.14
C PHE A 246 7.02 0.57 -15.60
N GLN A 247 7.56 -0.25 -16.51
CA GLN A 247 7.87 0.18 -17.88
C GLN A 247 7.41 -0.79 -18.96
N ALA A 248 6.85 -1.96 -18.60
CA ALA A 248 6.27 -2.88 -19.56
C ALA A 248 5.16 -2.21 -20.38
N ARG A 249 5.05 -2.60 -21.65
CA ARG A 249 3.98 -2.17 -22.56
C ARG A 249 3.18 -3.36 -23.02
N PHE A 250 1.90 -3.14 -23.26
CA PHE A 250 0.94 -4.18 -23.58
C PHE A 250 0.04 -3.76 -24.74
N GLU A 251 -0.52 -4.76 -25.42
CA GLU A 251 -1.57 -4.59 -26.44
C GLU A 251 -2.73 -5.56 -26.13
N PRO A 252 -3.99 -5.20 -26.47
CA PRO A 252 -5.12 -6.13 -26.38
C PRO A 252 -4.96 -7.38 -27.24
N LEU A 253 -5.50 -8.51 -26.78
CA LEU A 253 -5.63 -9.77 -27.54
C LEU A 253 -6.82 -9.78 -28.52
#